data_AF-A0A962AIA3-F1
#
_entry.id   AF-A0A962AIA3-F1
#
_cell.length_a   1.000
_cell.length_b   1.000
_cell.length_c   1.000
_cell.angle_alpha   90.00
_cell.angle_beta   90.00
_cell.angle_gamma   90.00
#
_symmetry.space_group_name_H-M   'P 1'
#
loop_
_entity.id
_entity.type
_entity.pdbx_description
1 polymer ?
#
loop_
_entity_poly.entity_id
_entity_poly.type
_entity_poly.pdbx_seq_one_letter_code
_entity_poly.pdbx_strand_id
1 'polypeptide(L)' 'RIGTAEIYRQVEQVPEVLESIAIGQMWEGDQRIILFVRLRAGAALDDGLEKRIRETIKKGASPRHVPAKIIAVADIPRT' A
#
# COMPACT_ATOMS: atom_id res chain seq x y z
N ARG A 1 10.01 14.48 1.01
CA ARG A 1 8.59 14.31 0.59
C ARG A 1 8.51 13.05 -0.27
N ILE A 2 7.66 12.11 0.09
CA ILE A 2 7.44 10.88 -0.69
C ILE A 2 6.20 11.11 -1.55
N GLY A 3 6.29 10.88 -2.86
CA GLY A 3 5.16 10.99 -3.76
C GLY A 3 4.25 9.78 -3.62
N THR A 4 3.07 9.93 -3.02
CA THR A 4 2.11 8.83 -2.87
C THR A 4 1.51 8.38 -4.20
N ALA A 5 1.51 9.24 -5.22
CA ALA A 5 1.04 8.92 -6.57
C ALA A 5 1.79 7.73 -7.21
N GLU A 6 3.10 7.61 -6.96
CA GLU A 6 3.89 6.47 -7.44
C GLU A 6 3.44 5.16 -6.78
N ILE A 7 3.07 5.20 -5.49
CA ILE A 7 2.57 4.04 -4.75
C ILE A 7 1.22 3.61 -5.33
N TYR A 8 0.30 4.56 -5.53
CA TYR A 8 -1.03 4.26 -6.05
C TYR A 8 -0.97 3.59 -7.42
N ARG A 9 -0.17 4.12 -8.35
CA ARG A 9 -0.01 3.53 -9.69
C ARG A 9 0.47 2.07 -9.65
N GLN A 10 1.32 1.71 -8.70
CA GLN A 10 1.81 0.34 -8.56
C GLN A 10 0.80 -0.56 -7.85
N VAL A 11 0.11 -0.05 -6.84
CA VAL A 11 -0.90 -0.82 -6.09
C VAL A 11 -2.14 -1.11 -6.95
N GLU A 12 -2.54 -0.19 -7.82
CA GLU A 12 -3.66 -0.37 -8.77
C GLU A 12 -3.42 -1.53 -9.77
N GLN A 13 -2.18 -1.92 -10.00
CA GLN A 13 -1.83 -3.08 -10.85
C GLN A 13 -2.02 -4.42 -10.13
N VAL A 14 -2.28 -4.43 -8.82
CA VAL A 14 -2.51 -5.65 -8.03
C VAL A 14 -4.00 -6.00 -8.10
N PRO A 15 -4.41 -7.07 -8.81
CA PRO A 15 -5.82 -7.31 -9.11
C PRO A 15 -6.72 -7.45 -7.89
N GLU A 16 -6.18 -7.98 -6.78
CA GLU A 16 -6.90 -8.17 -5.52
C GLU A 16 -7.22 -6.86 -4.80
N VAL A 17 -6.51 -5.77 -5.11
CA VAL A 17 -6.74 -4.47 -4.47
C VAL A 17 -7.85 -3.73 -5.22
N LEU A 18 -8.89 -3.34 -4.48
CA LEU A 18 -10.00 -2.53 -4.97
C LEU A 18 -9.69 -1.04 -4.84
N GLU A 19 -9.18 -0.63 -3.67
CA GLU A 19 -8.80 0.75 -3.37
C GLU A 19 -7.61 0.78 -2.42
N SER A 20 -6.85 1.88 -2.41
CA SER A 20 -5.75 2.05 -1.47
C SER A 20 -5.56 3.50 -1.04
N ILE A 21 -5.00 3.68 0.15
CA ILE A 21 -4.56 4.99 0.65
C ILE A 21 -3.22 4.83 1.35
N ALA A 22 -2.28 5.71 1.00
CA ALA A 22 -0.92 5.69 1.54
C ALA A 22 -0.69 6.96 2.35
N ILE A 23 -0.16 6.80 3.56
CA ILE A 23 0.20 7.93 4.44
C ILE A 23 1.66 7.83 4.86
N GLY A 24 2.30 8.98 5.03
CA GLY A 24 3.53 9.08 5.79
C GLY A 24 3.19 9.16 7.28
N GLN A 25 3.78 8.30 8.09
CA GLN A 25 3.67 8.33 9.54
C GLN A 25 5.06 8.61 10.13
N MET A 26 5.17 9.64 10.97
CA MET A 26 6.35 9.83 11.82
C MET A 26 6.43 8.69 12.84
N TRP A 27 7.54 7.98 12.85
CA TRP A 27 7.78 6.81 13.69
C TRP A 27 9.25 6.75 14.08
N GLU A 28 9.54 6.73 15.38
CA GLU A 28 10.92 6.59 15.90
C GLU A 28 11.94 7.59 15.32
N GLY A 29 11.49 8.83 15.05
CA GLY A 29 12.35 9.87 14.50
C GLY A 29 12.55 9.82 12.98
N ASP A 30 11.93 8.87 12.29
CA ASP A 30 11.90 8.79 10.82
C ASP A 30 10.45 8.81 10.28
N GLN A 31 10.28 8.90 8.96
CA GLN A 31 8.99 8.80 8.31
C GLN A 31 8.85 7.44 7.62
N ARG A 32 7.90 6.63 8.09
CA ARG A 32 7.52 5.38 7.42
C ARG A 32 6.24 5.53 6.59
N ILE A 33 6.05 4.64 5.62
CA ILE A 33 4.83 4.59 4.84
C ILE A 33 3.89 3.54 5.45
N ILE A 34 2.63 3.91 5.65
CA ILE A 34 1.54 2.98 5.95
C ILE A 34 0.62 2.94 4.74
N LEU A 35 0.39 1.75 4.21
CA LEU A 35 -0.54 1.51 3.12
C LEU A 35 -1.78 0.80 3.66
N PHE A 36 -2.94 1.42 3.50
CA PHE A 36 -4.20 0.76 3.71
C PHE A 36 -4.74 0.29 2.37
N VAL A 37 -5.25 -0.94 2.34
CA VAL A 37 -5.84 -1.54 1.14
C VAL A 37 -7.23 -2.04 1.44
N ARG A 38 -8.17 -1.71 0.57
CA ARG A 38 -9.46 -2.39 0.50
C ARG A 38 -9.35 -3.47 -0.56
N LEU A 39 -9.63 -4.71 -0.21
CA LEU A 39 -9.52 -5.83 -1.13
C LEU A 39 -10.86 -6.12 -1.81
N ARG A 40 -10.79 -6.78 -2.96
CA ARG A 40 -11.98 -7.33 -3.63
C ARG A 40 -12.62 -8.43 -2.77
N ALA A 41 -13.91 -8.64 -2.97
CA ALA A 41 -14.64 -9.72 -2.31
C ALA A 41 -13.97 -11.07 -2.59
N GLY A 42 -13.78 -11.87 -1.54
CA GLY A 42 -13.12 -13.18 -1.63
C GLY A 42 -11.59 -13.14 -1.58
N ALA A 43 -10.95 -11.97 -1.60
CA ALA A 43 -9.52 -11.83 -1.38
C ALA A 43 -9.21 -11.55 0.10
N ALA A 44 -8.09 -12.07 0.58
CA ALA A 44 -7.56 -11.80 1.91
C ALA A 44 -6.13 -11.23 1.79
N LEU A 45 -5.75 -10.37 2.72
CA LEU A 45 -4.37 -9.88 2.81
C LEU A 45 -3.55 -10.93 3.55
N ASP A 46 -3.06 -11.91 2.79
CA ASP A 46 -2.10 -12.90 3.26
C ASP A 46 -0.65 -12.48 2.98
N ASP A 47 0.30 -13.25 3.50
CA ASP A 47 1.74 -13.00 3.33
C ASP A 47 2.15 -12.96 1.84
N GLY A 48 1.48 -13.75 1.00
CA GLY A 48 1.75 -13.83 -0.43
C GLY A 48 1.34 -12.56 -1.16
N LEU A 49 0.14 -12.05 -0.89
CA LEU A 49 -0.37 -10.80 -1.42
C LEU A 49 0.44 -9.61 -0.87
N GLU A 50 0.76 -9.61 0.42
CA GLU A 50 1.59 -8.57 1.04
C GLU A 50 2.96 -8.48 0.36
N LYS A 51 3.63 -9.62 0.19
CA LYS A 51 4.92 -9.70 -0.51
C LYS A 51 4.81 -9.18 -1.94
N ARG A 52 3.77 -9.57 -2.67
CA ARG A 52 3.53 -9.15 -4.05
C ARG A 52 3.34 -7.63 -4.14
N ILE A 53 2.53 -7.04 -3.27
CA ILE A 53 2.33 -5.59 -3.20
C ILE A 53 3.67 -4.88 -2.97
N ARG A 54 4.46 -5.34 -1.99
CA ARG A 54 5.79 -4.77 -1.69
C ARG A 54 6.73 -4.85 -2.90
N GLU A 55 6.76 -5.99 -3.59
CA GLU A 55 7.59 -6.19 -4.78
C GLU A 55 7.16 -5.32 -5.96
N THR A 56 5.85 -5.21 -6.22
CA THR A 56 5.31 -4.36 -7.29
C THR A 56 5.67 -2.90 -7.07
N ILE A 57 5.48 -2.39 -5.83
CA ILE A 57 5.87 -1.02 -5.47
C ILE A 57 7.39 -0.83 -5.60
N LYS A 58 8.19 -1.79 -5.12
CA LYS A 58 9.65 -1.72 -5.20
C LYS A 58 10.16 -1.68 -6.64
N LYS A 59 9.56 -2.45 -7.55
CA LYS A 59 9.94 -2.54 -8.97
C LYS A 59 9.51 -1.31 -9.76
N GLY A 60 8.29 -0.81 -9.54
CA GLY A 60 7.73 0.28 -10.34
C GLY A 60 7.90 1.68 -9.77
N ALA A 61 8.38 1.81 -8.53
CA ALA A 61 8.71 3.09 -7.90
C ALA A 61 10.17 3.07 -7.37
N SER A 62 10.36 2.99 -6.06
CA SER A 62 11.70 2.83 -5.47
C SER A 62 11.64 2.16 -4.09
N PRO A 63 12.76 1.67 -3.54
CA PRO A 63 12.80 1.07 -2.20
C PRO A 63 12.25 1.96 -1.10
N ARG A 64 12.36 3.30 -1.24
CA ARG A 64 11.82 4.27 -0.27
C ARG A 64 10.29 4.39 -0.30
N HIS A 65 9.63 3.87 -1.34
CA HIS A 65 8.18 3.85 -1.46
C HIS A 65 7.55 2.58 -0.86
N VAL A 66 8.36 1.59 -0.48
CA VAL A 66 7.84 0.32 0.06
C VAL A 66 7.22 0.59 1.44
N PRO A 67 5.93 0.25 1.64
CA PRO A 67 5.26 0.45 2.92
C PRO A 67 5.94 -0.32 4.05
N ALA A 68 6.05 0.27 5.22
CA ALA A 68 6.47 -0.47 6.42
C ALA A 68 5.35 -1.41 6.89
N LYS A 69 4.09 -0.95 6.79
CA LYS A 69 2.90 -1.77 7.06
C LYS A 69 1.91 -1.70 5.90
N ILE A 70 1.27 -2.84 5.66
CA ILE A 70 0.12 -2.95 4.76
C ILE A 70 -1.04 -3.47 5.61
N ILE A 71 -2.16 -2.76 5.59
CA ILE A 71 -3.30 -3.04 6.47
C ILE A 71 -4.55 -3.15 5.62
N ALA A 72 -5.23 -4.29 5.71
CA ALA A 72 -6.53 -4.47 5.09
C ALA A 72 -7.60 -3.70 5.87
N VAL A 73 -8.44 -2.95 5.17
CA VAL A 73 -9.56 -2.21 5.75
C VAL A 73 -10.86 -2.59 5.04
N ALA A 74 -11.98 -2.51 5.78
CA ALA A 74 -13.30 -2.80 5.22
C ALA A 74 -13.75 -1.73 4.23
N ASP A 75 -13.41 -0.46 4.50
CA ASP A 75 -13.75 0.67 3.66
C ASP A 75 -12.77 1.83 3.85
N ILE A 76 -12.71 2.73 2.88
CA ILE A 76 -11.93 3.98 2.95
C ILE A 76 -12.93 5.14 2.93
N PRO A 77 -12.99 5.97 4.00
CA PRO A 77 -13.95 7.06 4.06
C PRO A 77 -13.71 8.05 2.92
N ARG A 78 -14.81 8.44 2.26
CA ARG A 78 -14.83 9.47 1.22
C ARG A 78 -15.61 10.68 1.75
N THR A 79 -15.23 11.87 1.27
CA THR A 79 -15.93 13.13 1.52
C THR A 79 -17.20 13.26 0.71
#